data_AF-A0A8T3PFC9-F1
#
_entry.id   AF-A0A8T3PFC9-F1
#
_cell.length_a   1.000
_cell.length_b   1.000
_cell.length_c   1.000
_cell.angle_alpha   90.00
_cell.angle_beta   90.00
_cell.angle_gamma   90.00
#
_symmetry.space_group_name_H-M   'P 1'
#
loop_
_entity.id
_entity.type
_entity.pdbx_description
1 polymer ?
#
loop_
_entity_poly.entity_id
_entity_poly.type
_entity_poly.pdbx_seq_one_letter_code
_entity_poly.pdbx_strand_id
1 'polypeptide(L)'
;MSDEKTRLPATTPETQAPERRTTLPAAPPERRTTEIDKQRVPMAAKPYRLLALVKQDAVVRVQKEPDDTVMTWPHLLSIEFFAAAMISVFLLLMGIFINAPLEELANPNVTPAVAKAPWYLVGLQELLAYFHPTVAGVLSIAYIVVGAAIVPFVDRGPRGDGGSPRPSDRKVGVLIFSMFAVSGLVITFLGAFFRGPGYAWTLPWQGLYFAL
;
A
#
# COMPACT_ATOMS: atom_id res chain seq x y z
N MET A 1 50.73 89.99 -54.47
CA MET A 1 51.11 88.68 -55.04
C MET A 1 50.38 87.62 -54.22
N SER A 2 49.29 87.12 -54.80
CA SER A 2 48.59 85.86 -54.50
C SER A 2 47.77 85.71 -53.21
N ASP A 3 46.47 85.46 -53.43
CA ASP A 3 45.35 85.35 -52.50
C ASP A 3 45.37 84.14 -51.54
N GLU A 4 44.81 84.40 -50.34
CA GLU A 4 43.82 83.63 -49.57
C GLU A 4 43.63 82.13 -49.87
N LYS A 5 43.67 81.26 -48.84
CA LYS A 5 42.45 80.65 -48.24
C LYS A 5 42.76 79.59 -47.17
N THR A 6 42.28 79.88 -45.98
CA THR A 6 41.89 79.01 -44.87
C THR A 6 41.40 77.61 -45.30
N ARG A 7 41.97 76.54 -44.73
CA ARG A 7 41.28 75.26 -44.57
C ARG A 7 41.45 74.75 -43.13
N LEU A 8 40.29 74.57 -42.51
CA LEU A 8 40.05 73.94 -41.21
C LEU A 8 40.49 72.46 -41.21
N PRO A 9 40.80 71.87 -40.04
CA PRO A 9 41.18 70.46 -39.94
C PRO A 9 39.98 69.55 -40.23
N ALA A 10 40.14 68.67 -41.22
CA ALA A 10 39.14 67.65 -41.55
C ALA A 10 39.30 66.45 -40.61
N THR A 11 38.26 66.22 -39.82
CA THR A 11 37.99 65.01 -39.02
C THR A 11 38.12 63.75 -39.87
N THR A 12 39.06 62.88 -39.50
CA THR A 12 39.19 61.51 -40.00
C THR A 12 38.24 60.59 -39.20
N PRO A 13 37.55 59.61 -39.84
CA PRO A 13 36.55 58.80 -39.17
C PRO A 13 37.15 57.85 -38.12
N GLU A 14 36.38 57.62 -37.06
CA GLU A 14 36.67 56.67 -35.98
C GLU A 14 37.10 55.29 -36.54
N THR A 15 38.31 54.86 -36.17
CA THR A 15 38.62 53.43 -36.05
C THR A 15 38.91 53.18 -34.57
N GLN A 16 37.89 52.78 -33.82
CA GLN A 16 38.04 52.33 -32.44
C GLN A 16 38.87 51.04 -32.44
N ALA A 17 39.99 51.05 -31.72
CA ALA A 17 40.81 49.86 -31.47
C ALA A 17 39.99 48.82 -30.67
N PRO A 18 40.21 47.51 -30.88
CA PRO A 18 39.38 46.48 -30.27
C PRO A 18 39.53 46.48 -28.75
N GLU A 19 38.42 46.69 -28.04
CA GLU A 19 38.32 46.64 -26.59
C GLU A 19 38.69 45.23 -26.10
N ARG A 20 39.79 45.12 -25.36
CA ARG A 20 40.29 43.85 -24.83
C ARG A 20 39.35 43.36 -23.73
N ARG A 21 38.42 42.47 -24.09
CA ARG A 21 37.48 41.82 -23.16
C ARG A 21 38.26 41.07 -22.08
N THR A 22 38.40 41.68 -20.90
CA THR A 22 39.02 41.05 -19.74
C THR A 22 37.98 40.15 -19.08
N THR A 23 38.05 38.84 -19.34
CA THR A 23 37.19 37.86 -18.65
C THR A 23 37.77 37.59 -17.27
N LEU A 24 37.05 38.00 -16.22
CA LEU A 24 37.33 37.53 -14.85
C LEU A 24 37.19 36.00 -14.80
N PRO A 25 38.06 35.28 -14.08
CA PRO A 25 37.93 33.84 -13.92
C PRO A 25 36.60 33.50 -13.22
N ALA A 26 35.93 32.44 -13.71
CA ALA A 26 34.69 31.95 -13.14
C ALA A 26 34.86 31.61 -11.65
N ALA A 27 33.93 32.07 -10.82
CA ALA A 27 33.91 31.75 -9.40
C ALA A 27 33.88 30.21 -9.19
N PRO A 28 34.60 29.67 -8.18
CA PRO A 28 34.58 28.24 -7.91
C PRO A 28 33.16 27.77 -7.59
N PRO A 29 32.75 26.57 -8.03
CA PRO A 29 31.43 26.04 -7.68
C PRO A 29 31.32 25.94 -6.17
N GLU A 30 30.28 26.56 -5.61
CA GLU A 30 29.98 26.54 -4.19
C GLU A 30 29.88 25.09 -3.73
N ARG A 31 30.85 24.68 -2.90
CA ARG A 31 30.99 23.31 -2.43
C ARG A 31 29.77 23.00 -1.57
N ARG A 32 28.80 22.25 -2.09
CA ARG A 32 27.65 21.76 -1.32
C ARG A 32 28.18 20.92 -0.16
N THR A 33 28.26 21.51 1.03
CA THR A 33 28.64 20.83 2.27
C THR A 33 27.62 19.74 2.55
N THR A 34 28.00 18.49 2.32
CA THR A 34 27.23 17.34 2.80
C THR A 34 27.42 17.24 4.31
N GLU A 35 26.38 16.80 5.02
CA GLU A 35 26.34 16.69 6.48
C GLU A 35 27.48 15.84 7.09
N ILE A 36 28.15 15.05 6.25
CA ILE A 36 29.37 14.27 6.57
C ILE A 36 30.54 15.17 7.01
N ASP A 37 30.61 16.43 6.59
CA ASP A 37 31.70 17.35 6.93
C ASP A 37 31.66 17.85 8.40
N LYS A 38 30.53 17.66 9.11
CA LYS A 38 30.41 18.06 10.52
C LYS A 38 31.04 17.06 11.49
N GLN A 39 31.34 15.85 11.05
CA GLN A 39 31.95 14.85 11.91
C GLN A 39 33.48 14.95 11.81
N ARG A 40 34.06 15.89 12.57
CA ARG A 40 35.52 16.02 12.71
C ARG A 40 36.09 14.83 13.47
N VAL A 41 36.37 13.74 12.76
CA VAL A 41 37.17 12.64 13.28
C VAL A 41 38.65 13.07 13.19
N PRO A 42 39.41 13.11 14.30
CA PRO A 42 40.82 13.48 14.26
C PRO A 42 41.63 12.32 13.68
N MET A 43 41.68 12.19 12.35
CA MET A 43 42.56 11.25 11.68
C MET A 43 43.89 11.92 11.39
N ALA A 44 44.90 11.59 12.20
CA ALA A 44 46.29 11.88 11.89
C ALA A 44 46.61 11.32 10.49
N ALA A 45 46.96 12.19 9.55
CA ALA A 45 47.15 11.85 8.15
C ALA A 45 48.39 10.96 7.95
N LYS A 46 48.20 9.64 7.99
CA LYS A 46 49.16 8.68 7.42
C LYS A 46 48.95 8.62 5.90
N PRO A 47 50.02 8.69 5.08
CA PRO A 47 49.90 8.60 3.63
C PRO A 47 49.61 7.15 3.23
N TYR A 48 48.35 6.84 2.94
CA TYR A 48 47.95 5.53 2.39
C TYR A 48 47.95 5.59 0.86
N ARG A 49 48.65 4.67 0.21
CA ARG A 49 48.62 4.48 -1.26
C ARG A 49 47.42 3.62 -1.61
N LEU A 50 46.47 4.17 -2.39
CA LEU A 50 45.33 3.41 -2.93
C LEU A 50 45.84 2.30 -3.85
N LEU A 51 45.68 1.04 -3.44
CA LEU A 51 46.07 -0.13 -4.24
C LEU A 51 44.96 -0.58 -5.20
N ALA A 52 43.69 -0.35 -4.85
CA ALA A 52 42.55 -0.52 -5.73
C ALA A 52 41.33 0.25 -5.21
N LEU A 53 40.65 0.97 -6.09
CA LEU A 53 39.31 1.51 -5.85
C LEU A 53 38.31 0.50 -6.38
N VAL A 54 37.91 -0.46 -5.55
CA VAL A 54 36.76 -1.30 -5.86
C VAL A 54 35.52 -0.45 -5.62
N LYS A 55 34.82 -0.08 -6.70
CA LYS A 55 33.48 0.48 -6.61
C LYS A 55 32.59 -0.63 -6.07
N GLN A 56 32.44 -0.70 -4.75
CA GLN A 56 31.36 -1.46 -4.16
C GLN A 56 30.08 -0.82 -4.68
N ASP A 57 29.43 -1.47 -5.64
CA ASP A 57 28.00 -1.30 -5.82
C ASP A 57 27.39 -1.82 -4.53
N ALA A 58 27.30 -0.88 -3.61
CA ALA A 58 26.75 -1.03 -2.29
C ALA A 58 25.31 -1.53 -2.45
N VAL A 59 25.14 -2.85 -2.43
CA VAL A 59 24.03 -3.43 -1.67
C VAL A 59 24.35 -3.22 -0.18
N VAL A 60 24.58 -1.96 0.20
CA VAL A 60 24.43 -1.52 1.57
C VAL A 60 22.95 -1.68 1.78
N ARG A 61 22.57 -2.75 2.50
CA ARG A 61 21.25 -2.80 3.13
C ARG A 61 21.09 -1.43 3.78
N VAL A 62 20.20 -0.62 3.23
CA VAL A 62 19.71 0.61 3.86
C VAL A 62 19.49 0.22 5.31
N GLN A 63 20.23 0.85 6.22
CA GLN A 63 20.08 0.58 7.65
C GLN A 63 18.59 0.70 7.92
N LYS A 64 17.95 -0.44 8.20
CA LYS A 64 16.59 -0.44 8.71
C LYS A 64 16.69 0.38 9.98
N GLU A 65 15.87 1.42 10.11
CA GLU A 65 15.76 2.16 11.37
C GLU A 65 15.65 1.10 12.49
N PRO A 66 16.34 1.26 13.63
CA PRO A 66 16.23 0.30 14.72
C PRO A 66 14.75 0.11 15.05
N ASP A 67 14.17 -1.03 14.65
CA ASP A 67 12.77 -1.30 14.95
C ASP A 67 12.67 -1.38 16.48
N ASP A 68 11.71 -0.66 17.05
CA ASP A 68 11.36 -0.72 18.46
C ASP A 68 10.77 -2.09 18.80
N THR A 69 11.65 -3.08 18.89
CA THR A 69 11.33 -4.49 19.07
C THR A 69 11.60 -4.89 20.50
N VAL A 70 10.60 -5.51 21.11
CA VAL A 70 10.68 -6.09 22.44
C VAL A 70 10.74 -7.61 22.35
N MET A 71 11.34 -8.24 23.37
CA MET A 71 11.38 -9.69 23.44
C MET A 71 9.96 -10.27 23.51
N THR A 72 9.66 -11.24 22.64
CA THR A 72 8.34 -11.90 22.51
C THR A 72 7.82 -12.41 23.85
N TRP A 73 8.72 -12.96 24.66
CA TRP A 73 8.44 -13.33 26.04
C TRP A 73 9.03 -12.26 26.98
N PRO A 74 8.28 -11.74 27.98
CA PRO A 74 6.88 -12.05 28.33
C PRO A 74 5.84 -11.15 27.63
N HIS A 75 6.27 -10.11 26.90
CA HIS A 75 5.39 -9.00 26.48
C HIS A 75 4.27 -9.43 25.53
N LEU A 76 4.61 -10.01 24.36
CA LEU A 76 3.61 -10.41 23.37
C LEU A 76 2.81 -11.63 23.84
N LEU A 77 3.49 -12.64 24.38
CA LEU A 77 2.87 -13.91 24.76
C LEU A 77 1.82 -13.75 25.86
N SER A 78 2.02 -12.82 26.81
CA SER A 78 1.03 -12.55 27.87
C SER A 78 -0.24 -11.90 27.33
N ILE A 79 -0.11 -10.94 26.41
CA ILE A 79 -1.26 -10.25 25.80
C ILE A 79 -2.03 -11.21 24.89
N GLU A 80 -1.34 -12.02 24.09
CA GLU A 80 -1.98 -13.03 23.23
C GLU A 80 -2.70 -14.10 24.05
N PHE A 81 -2.09 -14.60 25.12
CA PHE A 81 -2.74 -15.57 26.01
C PHE A 81 -3.99 -14.98 26.67
N PHE A 82 -3.93 -13.72 27.12
CA PHE A 82 -5.09 -13.03 27.68
C PHE A 82 -6.20 -12.82 26.64
N ALA A 83 -5.86 -12.43 25.41
CA ALA A 83 -6.82 -12.29 24.32
C ALA A 83 -7.48 -13.63 23.96
N ALA A 84 -6.70 -14.72 23.90
CA ALA A 84 -7.22 -16.06 23.66
C ALA A 84 -8.18 -16.49 24.78
N ALA A 85 -7.82 -16.29 26.04
CA ALA A 85 -8.69 -16.59 27.19
C ALA A 85 -10.00 -15.78 27.14
N MET A 86 -9.93 -14.49 26.82
CA MET A 86 -11.11 -13.63 26.64
C MET A 86 -12.03 -14.13 25.54
N ILE A 87 -11.48 -14.51 24.37
CA ILE A 87 -12.27 -15.06 23.26
C ILE A 87 -12.90 -16.41 23.66
N SER A 88 -12.17 -17.29 24.36
CA SER A 88 -12.72 -18.55 24.86
C SER A 88 -13.87 -18.35 25.82
N VAL A 89 -13.73 -17.43 26.79
CA VAL A 89 -14.82 -17.09 27.72
C VAL A 89 -16.00 -16.50 26.97
N PHE A 90 -15.76 -15.59 26.03
CA PHE A 90 -16.82 -15.01 25.19
C PHE A 90 -17.61 -16.09 24.43
N LEU A 91 -16.93 -17.03 23.78
CA LEU A 91 -17.59 -18.12 23.03
C LEU A 91 -18.39 -19.06 23.96
N LEU A 92 -17.87 -19.36 25.15
CA LEU A 92 -18.59 -20.17 26.14
C LEU A 92 -19.84 -19.46 26.65
N LEU A 93 -19.74 -18.17 26.98
CA LEU A 93 -20.90 -17.36 27.39
C LEU A 93 -21.92 -17.28 26.24
N MET A 94 -21.45 -17.04 25.01
CA MET A 94 -22.32 -17.01 23.84
C MET A 94 -23.08 -18.33 23.68
N GLY A 95 -22.42 -19.49 23.84
CA GLY A 95 -23.07 -20.80 23.75
C GLY A 95 -24.06 -21.11 24.88
N ILE A 96 -23.92 -20.47 26.05
CA ILE A 96 -24.88 -20.61 27.16
C ILE A 96 -26.12 -19.74 26.92
N PHE A 97 -25.95 -18.53 26.37
CA PHE A 97 -27.04 -17.57 26.21
C PHE A 97 -27.75 -17.63 24.85
N ILE A 98 -27.06 -18.09 23.80
CA ILE A 98 -27.60 -18.21 22.44
C ILE A 98 -27.87 -19.69 22.16
N ASN A 99 -29.14 -20.08 22.23
CA ASN A 99 -29.56 -21.42 21.83
C ASN A 99 -29.48 -21.54 20.30
N ALA A 100 -28.77 -22.56 19.82
CA ALA A 100 -28.82 -23.00 18.43
C ALA A 100 -29.89 -24.11 18.32
N PRO A 101 -31.11 -23.80 17.83
CA PRO A 101 -32.14 -24.81 17.66
C PRO A 101 -31.69 -25.82 16.61
N LEU A 102 -31.73 -27.11 16.96
CA LEU A 102 -31.46 -28.18 15.99
C LEU A 102 -32.65 -28.33 15.06
N GLU A 103 -32.39 -28.44 13.76
CA GLU A 103 -33.40 -28.77 12.75
C GLU A 103 -33.78 -30.25 12.80
N GLU A 104 -34.83 -30.63 12.08
CA GLU A 104 -35.26 -32.03 11.93
C GLU A 104 -34.17 -32.89 11.28
N LEU A 105 -34.26 -34.20 11.51
CA LEU A 105 -33.34 -35.16 10.86
C LEU A 105 -33.44 -35.03 9.34
N ALA A 106 -32.27 -35.02 8.68
CA ALA A 106 -32.17 -34.82 7.25
C ALA A 106 -33.01 -35.84 6.45
N ASN A 107 -33.92 -35.33 5.62
CA ASN A 107 -34.78 -36.13 4.75
C ASN A 107 -34.51 -35.78 3.27
N PRO A 108 -33.93 -36.69 2.47
CA PRO A 108 -33.66 -36.44 1.05
C PRO A 108 -34.90 -36.15 0.18
N ASN A 109 -36.10 -36.51 0.64
CA ASN A 109 -37.35 -36.29 -0.09
C ASN A 109 -38.01 -34.94 0.20
N VAL A 110 -37.47 -34.15 1.15
CA VAL A 110 -38.06 -32.88 1.58
C VAL A 110 -36.97 -31.81 1.61
N THR A 111 -37.13 -30.79 0.77
CA THR A 111 -36.28 -29.60 0.80
C THR A 111 -36.91 -28.56 1.73
N PRO A 112 -36.21 -28.08 2.76
CA PRO A 112 -36.75 -27.05 3.64
C PRO A 112 -37.04 -25.76 2.87
N ALA A 113 -38.11 -25.06 3.26
CA ALA A 113 -38.55 -23.86 2.57
C ALA A 113 -37.52 -22.71 2.66
N VAL A 114 -36.71 -22.68 3.73
CA VAL A 114 -35.65 -21.69 3.95
C VAL A 114 -34.33 -22.45 4.05
N ALA A 115 -33.55 -22.48 2.96
CA ALA A 115 -32.22 -23.08 2.93
C ALA A 115 -31.17 -21.97 2.69
N LYS A 116 -30.55 -21.50 3.77
CA LYS A 116 -29.44 -20.53 3.70
C LYS A 116 -28.12 -21.23 4.02
N ALA A 117 -27.08 -20.84 3.31
CA ALA A 117 -25.72 -21.27 3.60
C ALA A 117 -25.24 -20.68 4.94
N PRO A 118 -24.18 -21.23 5.56
CA PRO A 118 -23.53 -20.61 6.70
C PRO A 118 -23.11 -19.17 6.40
N TRP A 119 -23.12 -18.28 7.40
CA TRP A 119 -22.94 -16.83 7.23
C TRP A 119 -21.70 -16.42 6.41
N TYR A 120 -20.60 -17.17 6.51
CA TYR A 120 -19.37 -16.93 5.75
C TYR A 120 -19.45 -17.36 4.28
N LEU A 121 -20.49 -18.10 3.88
CA LEU A 121 -20.80 -18.52 2.50
C LEU A 121 -22.07 -17.89 1.94
N VAL A 122 -22.87 -17.18 2.75
CA VAL A 122 -24.11 -16.54 2.28
C VAL A 122 -23.85 -15.56 1.13
N GLY A 123 -22.75 -14.79 1.18
CA GLY A 123 -22.39 -13.89 0.07
C GLY A 123 -22.10 -14.64 -1.24
N LEU A 124 -21.52 -15.84 -1.15
CA LEU A 124 -21.31 -16.71 -2.31
C LEU A 124 -22.65 -17.29 -2.82
N GLN A 125 -23.55 -17.67 -1.91
CA GLN A 125 -24.90 -18.13 -2.27
C GLN A 125 -25.68 -17.03 -2.99
N GLU A 126 -25.55 -15.78 -2.56
CA GLU A 126 -26.19 -14.63 -3.20
C GLU A 126 -25.67 -14.46 -4.63
N LEU A 127 -24.37 -14.63 -4.85
CA LEU A 127 -23.78 -14.60 -6.19
C LEU A 127 -24.30 -15.75 -7.07
N LEU A 128 -24.48 -16.95 -6.51
CA LEU A 128 -25.02 -18.12 -7.20
C LEU A 128 -26.49 -17.95 -7.62
N ALA A 129 -27.26 -17.10 -6.93
CA ALA A 129 -28.63 -16.81 -7.31
C ALA A 129 -28.73 -15.96 -8.59
N TYR A 130 -27.67 -15.23 -8.96
CA TYR A 130 -27.66 -14.34 -10.12
C TYR A 130 -26.79 -14.85 -11.28
N PHE A 131 -25.70 -15.57 -10.99
CA PHE A 131 -24.73 -15.97 -12.00
C PHE A 131 -24.67 -17.49 -12.17
N HIS A 132 -24.23 -17.94 -13.35
CA HIS A 132 -24.00 -19.35 -13.60
C HIS A 132 -23.01 -19.95 -12.57
N PRO A 133 -23.20 -21.18 -12.07
CA PRO A 133 -22.38 -21.76 -11.01
C PRO A 133 -20.87 -21.76 -11.25
N THR A 134 -20.44 -21.88 -12.51
CA THR A 134 -19.01 -21.81 -12.85
C THR A 134 -18.44 -20.41 -12.61
N VAL A 135 -19.21 -19.36 -12.88
CA VAL A 135 -18.78 -17.97 -12.69
C VAL A 135 -18.80 -17.61 -11.21
N ALA A 136 -19.93 -17.87 -10.55
CA ALA A 136 -20.11 -17.55 -9.14
C ALA A 136 -19.23 -18.41 -8.22
N GLY A 137 -19.14 -19.72 -8.46
CA GLY A 137 -18.40 -20.64 -7.60
C GLY A 137 -16.92 -20.71 -7.97
N VAL A 138 -16.61 -21.16 -9.19
CA VAL A 138 -15.22 -21.49 -9.55
C VAL A 138 -14.39 -20.25 -9.85
N LEU A 139 -14.88 -19.36 -10.73
CA LEU A 139 -14.11 -18.20 -11.15
C LEU A 139 -13.93 -17.17 -10.04
N SER A 140 -14.94 -16.94 -9.19
CA SER A 140 -14.82 -15.99 -8.08
C SER A 140 -13.78 -16.44 -7.05
N ILE A 141 -13.80 -17.72 -6.66
CA ILE A 141 -12.83 -18.29 -5.71
C ILE A 141 -11.44 -18.26 -6.33
N ALA A 142 -11.31 -18.67 -7.59
CA ALA A 142 -10.04 -18.58 -8.32
C ALA A 142 -9.52 -17.13 -8.37
N TYR A 143 -10.39 -16.16 -8.63
CA TYR A 143 -10.03 -14.74 -8.65
C TYR A 143 -9.50 -14.25 -7.30
N ILE A 144 -10.14 -14.63 -6.19
CA ILE A 144 -9.70 -14.23 -4.84
C ILE A 144 -8.34 -14.86 -4.50
N VAL A 145 -8.19 -16.16 -4.73
CA VAL A 145 -6.96 -16.90 -4.40
C VAL A 145 -5.79 -16.44 -5.26
N VAL A 146 -5.99 -16.39 -6.58
CA VAL A 146 -4.95 -15.94 -7.53
C VAL A 146 -4.65 -14.46 -7.32
N GLY A 147 -5.68 -13.64 -7.11
CA GLY A 147 -5.53 -12.22 -6.76
C GLY A 147 -4.64 -12.04 -5.54
N ALA A 148 -4.94 -12.72 -4.43
CA ALA A 148 -4.13 -12.67 -3.21
C ALA A 148 -2.69 -13.16 -3.43
N ALA A 149 -2.49 -14.23 -4.22
CA ALA A 149 -1.16 -14.74 -4.55
C ALA A 149 -0.33 -13.76 -5.42
N ILE A 150 -1.00 -12.95 -6.25
CA ILE A 150 -0.36 -11.98 -7.14
C ILE A 150 -0.03 -10.66 -6.42
N VAL A 151 -0.73 -10.31 -5.34
CA VAL A 151 -0.49 -9.08 -4.54
C VAL A 151 0.99 -8.79 -4.26
N PRO A 152 1.82 -9.72 -3.75
CA PRO A 152 3.24 -9.44 -3.46
C PRO A 152 4.06 -9.10 -4.72
N PHE A 153 3.60 -9.50 -5.91
CA PHE A 153 4.29 -9.22 -7.18
C PHE A 153 3.80 -7.93 -7.85
N VAL A 154 2.54 -7.54 -7.67
CA VAL A 154 2.00 -6.31 -8.27
C VAL A 154 2.29 -5.10 -7.40
N ASP A 155 2.22 -5.24 -6.08
CA ASP A 155 2.33 -4.13 -5.15
C ASP A 155 3.72 -4.03 -4.52
N ARG A 156 4.71 -3.66 -5.36
CA ARG A 156 6.15 -3.62 -5.02
C ARG A 156 6.62 -2.32 -4.32
N GLY A 157 5.72 -1.37 -4.09
CA GLY A 157 6.04 -0.06 -3.49
C GLY A 157 6.90 0.87 -4.34
N PRO A 158 7.00 2.16 -3.98
CA PRO A 158 7.78 3.16 -4.74
C PRO A 158 9.30 2.92 -4.76
N ARG A 159 9.83 2.13 -3.83
CA ARG A 159 11.29 1.89 -3.66
C ARG A 159 11.74 0.49 -4.07
N GLY A 160 10.85 -0.37 -4.57
CA GLY A 160 11.20 -1.73 -5.00
C GLY A 160 11.64 -2.67 -3.86
N ASP A 161 11.45 -2.25 -2.61
CA ASP A 161 11.81 -2.95 -1.37
C ASP A 161 10.67 -3.81 -0.80
N GLY A 162 9.57 -3.96 -1.55
CA GLY A 162 8.42 -4.78 -1.13
C GLY A 162 7.26 -4.01 -0.50
N GLY A 163 7.15 -2.70 -0.78
CA GLY A 163 6.09 -1.86 -0.23
C GLY A 163 6.46 -1.29 1.14
N SER A 164 6.22 0.01 1.32
CA SER A 164 6.23 0.57 2.68
C SER A 164 5.13 -0.12 3.50
N PRO A 165 5.41 -0.60 4.72
CA PRO A 165 4.41 -1.20 5.61
C PRO A 165 3.30 -0.21 6.00
N ARG A 166 3.53 1.10 5.77
CA ARG A 166 2.63 2.16 6.18
C ARG A 166 1.42 2.23 5.23
N PRO A 167 0.18 2.12 5.73
CA PRO A 167 -1.03 2.29 4.92
C PRO A 167 -1.10 3.64 4.20
N SER A 168 -0.45 4.68 4.74
CA SER A 168 -0.38 6.03 4.16
C SER A 168 0.26 6.08 2.77
N ASP A 169 1.14 5.11 2.48
CA ASP A 169 1.96 5.12 1.27
C ASP A 169 1.29 4.32 0.13
N ARG A 170 0.22 3.58 0.45
CA ARG A 170 -0.51 2.67 -0.45
C ARG A 170 -2.00 3.03 -0.54
N LYS A 171 -2.31 4.34 -0.59
CA LYS A 171 -3.69 4.85 -0.55
C LYS A 171 -4.60 4.21 -1.61
N VAL A 172 -4.10 4.03 -2.83
CA VAL A 172 -4.86 3.41 -3.93
C VAL A 172 -5.11 1.92 -3.66
N GLY A 173 -4.10 1.18 -3.21
CA GLY A 173 -4.25 -0.24 -2.86
C GLY A 173 -5.22 -0.45 -1.70
N VAL A 174 -5.12 0.36 -0.65
CA VAL A 174 -6.05 0.34 0.48
C VAL A 174 -7.47 0.70 0.04
N LEU A 175 -7.63 1.69 -0.83
CA LEU A 175 -8.93 2.07 -1.38
C LEU A 175 -9.56 0.89 -2.15
N ILE A 176 -8.85 0.31 -3.11
CA ILE A 176 -9.36 -0.82 -3.91
C ILE A 176 -9.70 -2.01 -3.02
N PHE A 177 -8.82 -2.36 -2.08
CA PHE A 177 -9.05 -3.46 -1.15
C PHE A 177 -10.25 -3.21 -0.24
N SER A 178 -10.40 -1.98 0.28
CA SER A 178 -11.56 -1.61 1.09
C SER A 178 -12.86 -1.64 0.30
N MET A 179 -12.88 -1.19 -0.96
CA MET A 179 -14.04 -1.30 -1.84
C MET A 179 -14.39 -2.76 -2.11
N PHE A 180 -13.40 -3.63 -2.34
CA PHE A 180 -13.60 -5.06 -2.49
C PHE A 180 -14.21 -5.69 -1.23
N ALA A 181 -13.67 -5.38 -0.04
CA ALA A 181 -14.18 -5.89 1.23
C ALA A 181 -15.60 -5.40 1.52
N VAL A 182 -15.88 -4.11 1.31
CA VAL A 182 -17.22 -3.53 1.47
C VAL A 182 -18.21 -4.17 0.50
N SER A 183 -17.83 -4.39 -0.76
CA SER A 183 -18.70 -5.07 -1.73
C SER A 183 -19.07 -6.49 -1.28
N GLY A 184 -18.10 -7.26 -0.78
CA GLY A 184 -18.35 -8.60 -0.24
C GLY A 184 -19.26 -8.58 1.00
N LEU A 185 -19.08 -7.58 1.87
CA LEU A 185 -19.92 -7.36 3.05
C LEU A 185 -21.36 -7.02 2.67
N VAL A 186 -21.54 -6.14 1.68
CA VAL A 186 -22.87 -5.75 1.16
C VAL A 186 -23.59 -6.96 0.57
N ILE A 187 -22.92 -7.75 -0.28
CA ILE A 187 -23.52 -8.96 -0.87
C ILE A 187 -23.91 -9.97 0.22
N THR A 188 -23.03 -10.18 1.21
CA THR A 188 -23.32 -11.07 2.35
C THR A 188 -24.50 -10.58 3.18
N PHE A 189 -24.58 -9.27 3.43
CA PHE A 189 -25.69 -8.65 4.16
C PHE A 189 -27.03 -8.79 3.41
N LEU A 190 -27.03 -8.58 2.09
CA LEU A 190 -28.21 -8.77 1.25
C LEU A 190 -28.70 -10.22 1.29
N GLY A 191 -27.79 -11.19 1.08
CA GLY A 191 -28.13 -12.61 1.15
C GLY A 191 -28.63 -13.05 2.54
N ALA A 192 -28.10 -12.44 3.61
CA ALA A 192 -28.48 -12.78 4.97
C ALA A 192 -29.90 -12.31 5.32
N PHE A 193 -30.22 -11.05 5.03
CA PHE A 193 -31.43 -10.40 5.55
C PHE A 193 -32.55 -10.20 4.53
N PHE A 194 -32.25 -10.10 3.23
CA PHE A 194 -33.24 -9.80 2.17
C PHE A 194 -33.73 -11.04 1.42
N ARG A 195 -33.38 -12.23 1.92
CA ARG A 195 -33.77 -13.53 1.35
C ARG A 195 -34.75 -14.27 2.26
N GLY A 196 -35.85 -14.74 1.68
CA GLY A 196 -36.92 -15.48 2.34
C GLY A 196 -37.11 -16.89 1.78
N PRO A 197 -38.32 -17.48 1.94
CA PRO A 197 -38.62 -18.82 1.45
C PRO A 197 -38.32 -19.01 -0.04
N GLY A 198 -37.71 -20.13 -0.41
CA GLY A 198 -37.27 -20.41 -1.78
C GLY A 198 -36.16 -19.48 -2.28
N TYR A 199 -35.45 -18.79 -1.38
CA TYR A 199 -34.46 -17.76 -1.71
C TYR A 199 -35.05 -16.56 -2.48
N ALA A 200 -36.36 -16.33 -2.37
CA ALA A 200 -37.03 -15.19 -2.97
C ALA A 200 -36.63 -13.88 -2.25
N TRP A 201 -36.73 -12.75 -2.96
CA TRP A 201 -36.52 -11.44 -2.38
C TRP A 201 -37.64 -11.11 -1.40
N THR A 202 -37.29 -10.82 -0.15
CA THR A 202 -38.23 -10.44 0.91
C THR A 202 -37.68 -9.32 1.75
N LEU A 203 -38.55 -8.40 2.18
CA LEU A 203 -38.13 -7.30 3.04
C LEU A 203 -38.05 -7.77 4.49
N PRO A 204 -37.04 -7.34 5.28
CA PRO A 204 -36.82 -7.87 6.63
C PRO A 204 -37.96 -7.58 7.61
N TRP A 205 -38.77 -6.54 7.36
CA TRP A 205 -39.96 -6.22 8.16
C TRP A 205 -41.20 -7.05 7.81
N GLN A 206 -41.15 -7.90 6.78
CA GLN A 206 -42.21 -8.86 6.45
C GLN A 206 -41.96 -10.24 7.08
N GLY A 207 -40.75 -10.48 7.59
CA GLY A 207 -40.34 -11.71 8.26
C GLY A 207 -38.81 -11.87 8.23
N LEU A 208 -38.24 -12.34 9.33
CA LEU A 208 -36.81 -12.65 9.44
C LEU A 208 -36.61 -14.16 9.26
N TYR A 209 -35.97 -14.55 8.17
CA TYR A 209 -35.73 -15.94 7.78
C TYR A 209 -34.25 -16.33 7.95
N PHE A 210 -33.62 -15.91 9.05
CA PHE A 210 -32.21 -16.18 9.32
C PHE A 210 -32.11 -17.21 10.44
N ALA A 211 -31.50 -18.36 10.15
CA ALA A 211 -31.12 -19.35 11.15
C ALA A 211 -29.66 -19.08 11.56
N LEU A 212 -29.40 -19.03 12.87
CA LEU A 212 -28.09 -18.83 13.48
C LEU A 212 -27.38 -20.17 13.70
#